data_AF-A0A661T5U5-F1
#
_entry.id   AF-A0A661T5U5-F1
#
_cell.length_a   1.000
_cell.length_b   1.000
_cell.length_c   1.000
_cell.angle_alpha   90.00
_cell.angle_beta   90.00
_cell.angle_gamma   90.00
#
_symmetry.space_group_name_H-M   'P 1'
#
loop_
_entity.id
_entity.type
_entity.pdbx_description
1 polymer ?
#
loop_
_entity_poly.entity_id
_entity_poly.type
_entity_poly.pdbx_seq_one_letter_code
_entity_poly.pdbx_strand_id
1 'polypeptide(L)' 'MNKLFYTYILCCSDKSYYTGSTDELEHRIAEHQHGQGLQWTKN' A
#
# COMPACT_ATOMS: atom_id res chain seq x y z
N MET A 1 -6.83 21.66 -9.42
CA MET A 1 -5.94 21.49 -8.24
C MET A 1 -5.02 20.32 -8.52
N ASN A 2 -3.71 20.49 -8.37
CA ASN A 2 -2.77 19.38 -8.52
C ASN A 2 -2.89 18.46 -7.30
N LYS A 3 -3.21 17.18 -7.53
CA LYS A 3 -3.23 16.14 -6.49
C LYS A 3 -1.86 15.47 -6.45
N LEU A 4 -1.30 15.30 -5.25
CA LEU A 4 -0.04 14.57 -5.07
C LEU A 4 -0.29 13.08 -5.30
N PHE A 5 0.61 12.43 -6.02
CA PHE A 5 0.59 11.00 -6.25
C PHE A 5 1.88 10.40 -5.71
N TYR A 6 1.77 9.37 -4.90
CA TYR A 6 2.87 8.70 -4.23
C TYR A 6 3.13 7.36 -4.89
N THR A 7 4.41 7.01 -5.01
CA THR A 7 4.87 5.65 -5.26
C THR A 7 5.55 5.15 -3.99
N TYR A 8 5.23 3.94 -3.57
CA TYR A 8 5.74 3.35 -2.33
C TYR A 8 6.16 1.90 -2.53
N ILE A 9 7.01 1.42 -1.61
CA ILE A 9 7.46 0.03 -1.53
C ILE A 9 7.19 -0.46 -0.10
N LEU A 10 6.53 -1.61 0.04
CA LEU A 10 6.31 -2.31 1.31
C LEU A 10 7.23 -3.53 1.39
N CYS A 11 7.77 -3.81 2.56
CA CYS A 11 8.42 -5.07 2.88
C CYS A 11 7.39 -5.99 3.54
N CYS A 12 7.07 -7.11 2.90
CA CYS A 12 6.11 -8.08 3.38
C CYS A 12 6.73 -8.99 4.46
N SER A 13 5.88 -9.69 5.22
CA SER A 13 6.29 -10.62 6.27
C SER A 13 7.18 -11.77 5.75
N ASP A 14 6.98 -12.18 4.50
CA ASP A 14 7.77 -13.20 3.79
C ASP A 14 9.08 -12.66 3.19
N LYS A 15 9.44 -11.40 3.48
CA LYS A 15 10.58 -10.65 2.93
C LYS A 15 10.48 -10.34 1.43
N SER A 16 9.32 -10.55 0.81
CA SER A 16 9.05 -10.02 -0.52
C SER A 16 8.83 -8.50 -0.48
N TYR A 17 8.91 -7.85 -1.64
CA TYR A 17 8.63 -6.43 -1.78
C TYR A 17 7.40 -6.22 -2.66
N TYR A 18 6.45 -5.44 -2.15
CA TYR A 18 5.28 -4.98 -2.89
C TYR A 18 5.45 -3.52 -3.29
N THR A 19 5.23 -3.20 -4.55
CA THR A 19 5.21 -1.81 -5.04
C THR A 19 3.79 -1.36 -5.31
N GLY A 20 3.49 -0.11 -4.98
CA GLY A 20 2.16 0.45 -5.20
C GLY A 20 2.21 1.95 -5.41
N SER A 21 1.10 2.49 -5.89
CA SER A 21 0.92 3.93 -6.02
C SER A 21 -0.48 4.33 -5.57
N THR A 22 -0.60 5.55 -5.06
CA THR A 22 -1.86 6.11 -4.56
C THR A 22 -1.73 7.63 -4.40
N ASP A 23 -2.87 8.31 -4.46
CA ASP A 23 -3.05 9.70 -4.07
C ASP A 23 -3.58 9.88 -2.64
N GLU A 24 -3.80 8.78 -1.90
CA GLU A 24 -4.31 8.72 -0.52
C GLU A 24 -3.42 7.80 0.35
N LEU A 25 -2.17 8.23 0.59
CA LEU A 25 -1.11 7.38 1.17
C LEU A 25 -1.47 6.83 2.57
N GLU A 26 -1.97 7.68 3.46
CA GLU A 26 -2.30 7.33 4.84
C GLU A 26 -3.43 6.29 4.90
N HIS A 27 -4.46 6.49 4.08
CA HIS A 27 -5.57 5.54 3.96
C HIS A 27 -5.04 4.18 3.47
N ARG A 28 -4.16 4.19 2.47
CA ARG A 28 -3.60 2.96 1.91
C ARG A 28 -2.70 2.21 2.89
N ILE A 29 -1.92 2.90 3.71
CA ILE A 29 -1.13 2.26 4.77
C ILE A 29 -2.04 1.59 5.80
N ALA A 30 -3.12 2.28 6.21
CA ALA A 30 -4.09 1.74 7.16
C ALA A 30 -4.80 0.49 6.62
N GLU A 31 -5.20 0.48 5.35
CA GLU A 31 -5.77 -0.70 4.67
C GLU A 31 -4.84 -1.92 4.83
N HIS A 32 -3.57 -1.78 4.45
CA HIS A 32 -2.58 -2.86 4.54
C HIS A 32 -2.37 -3.36 5.98
N GLN A 33 -2.34 -2.47 6.97
CA GLN A 33 -2.20 -2.86 8.39
C GLN A 33 -3.39 -3.68 8.92
N HIS A 34 -4.60 -3.45 8.38
CA HIS A 34 -5.79 -4.18 8.77
C HIS A 34 -6.07 -5.41 7.89
N GLY A 35 -5.18 -5.75 6.95
CA GLY A 35 -5.40 -6.82 5.97
C GLY A 35 -6.55 -6.52 4.99
N GLN A 36 -6.91 -5.24 4.86
CA GLN A 36 -7.93 -4.75 3.94
C GLN A 36 -7.22 -4.27 2.66
N GLY A 37 -7.78 -4.54 1.48
CA GLY A 37 -7.14 -4.17 0.21
C GLY A 37 -7.10 -5.27 -0.84
N LEU A 38 -6.35 -5.01 -1.93
CA LEU A 38 -6.23 -5.88 -3.11
C LEU A 38 -5.76 -7.29 -2.74
N GLN A 39 -6.15 -8.27 -3.56
CA GLN A 39 -5.95 -9.70 -3.36
C GLN A 39 -4.51 -10.12 -2.99
N TRP A 40 -3.50 -9.30 -3.28
CA TRP A 40 -2.08 -9.56 -3.05
C TRP A 40 -1.55 -9.19 -1.65
N THR A 41 -2.32 -8.47 -0.82
CA THR A 41 -1.92 -8.13 0.56
C THR A 41 -2.76 -8.82 1.64
N LYS A 42 -3.56 -9.81 1.24
CA LYS A 42 -4.21 -10.73 2.19
C LYS A 42 -3.20 -11.81 2.56
N ASN A 43 -2.77 -11.81 3.83
CA ASN A 43 -2.07 -12.95 4.44
C ASN A 43 -2.88 -14.24 4.28
#